data_AF-A0A0F7FUI1-F1
#
_entry.id   AF-A0A0F7FUI1-F1
#
_cell.length_a   1.000
_cell.length_b   1.000
_cell.length_c   1.000
_cell.angle_alpha   90.00
_cell.angle_beta   90.00
_cell.angle_gamma   90.00
#
_symmetry.space_group_name_H-M   'P 1'
#
loop_
_entity.id
_entity.type
_entity.pdbx_description
1 polymer ?
#
loop_
_entity_poly.entity_id
_entity_poly.type
_entity_poly.pdbx_seq_one_letter_code
_entity_poly.pdbx_strand_id
1 'polypeptide(L)'
;MSEHADSTGGTAADRTRDTTADRTESAVTDYWSTAVSRIRPGEILLRGYPVEQLIGDITFAEQIWLLLRGDLPTPVQGRLLEAALVAAVDHGPQAPSIAAARMAATCGVGLNSAVATGAGLLGDVHGGAGQQCMEVLARITGGDDARAVVAEYRAKRAYLPGFGHRFHPRDPRRDPLLALVTRAVESGEVPGDALAAGLALEAALAEGRSRPVPMNIDGATAIIYAELGFPPELGRGLFVLSRSVGILAHAWEEKESGTRIKGPLPRPLLAGYHGPAPRDLGPRGGQEARG
;
A
#
# COMPACT_ATOMS: atom_id res chain seq x y z
N MET A 1 -78.74 4.21 -29.73
CA MET A 1 -79.28 5.33 -28.95
C MET A 1 -78.33 5.60 -27.80
N SER A 2 -77.91 6.87 -27.72
CA SER A 2 -77.23 7.54 -26.60
C SER A 2 -75.81 7.12 -26.23
N GLU A 3 -74.91 7.99 -26.68
CA GLU A 3 -73.68 8.44 -26.01
C GLU A 3 -73.88 8.67 -24.51
N HIS A 4 -72.82 8.49 -23.72
CA HIS A 4 -72.33 9.50 -22.78
C HIS A 4 -70.82 9.30 -22.55
N ALA A 5 -70.06 10.28 -23.04
CA ALA A 5 -68.68 10.53 -22.68
C ALA A 5 -68.63 11.10 -21.26
N ASP A 6 -67.57 10.79 -20.52
CA ASP A 6 -67.03 11.75 -19.57
C ASP A 6 -65.51 11.75 -19.62
N SER A 7 -64.97 12.93 -19.88
CA SER A 7 -63.56 13.23 -20.04
C SER A 7 -63.19 14.25 -18.98
N THR A 8 -62.28 13.89 -18.09
CA THR A 8 -61.46 14.84 -17.31
C THR A 8 -60.11 14.15 -17.16
N GLY A 9 -59.00 14.61 -17.73
CA GLY A 9 -58.54 15.99 -17.82
C GLY A 9 -57.16 16.08 -17.17
N GLY A 10 -56.22 15.20 -17.56
CA GLY A 10 -54.84 15.24 -17.11
C GLY A 10 -54.00 16.09 -18.06
N THR A 11 -53.82 17.36 -17.72
CA THR A 11 -53.06 18.34 -18.53
C THR A 11 -51.61 17.89 -18.77
N ALA A 12 -51.08 18.16 -19.97
CA ALA A 12 -49.69 17.91 -20.38
C ALA A 12 -48.60 18.60 -19.49
N ALA A 13 -49.01 19.40 -18.51
CA ALA A 13 -48.13 20.02 -17.52
C ALA A 13 -47.68 19.07 -16.39
N ASP A 14 -48.28 17.88 -16.27
CA ASP A 14 -47.96 16.93 -15.19
C ASP A 14 -46.83 15.93 -15.55
N ARG A 15 -46.50 15.79 -16.85
CA ARG A 15 -45.44 14.87 -17.32
C ARG A 15 -44.05 15.50 -17.43
N THR A 16 -43.91 16.79 -17.14
CA THR A 16 -42.63 17.51 -17.26
C THR A 16 -41.95 17.80 -15.92
N ARG A 17 -42.68 17.72 -14.79
CA ARG A 17 -42.10 17.90 -13.44
C ARG A 17 -41.38 16.67 -12.91
N ASP A 18 -41.72 15.48 -13.43
CA ASP A 18 -41.19 14.20 -12.97
C ASP A 18 -39.75 13.95 -13.44
N THR A 19 -39.40 14.40 -14.65
CA THR A 19 -38.08 14.10 -15.25
C THR A 19 -36.92 14.98 -14.76
N THR A 20 -37.21 16.07 -14.05
CA THR A 20 -36.20 16.99 -13.51
C THR A 20 -35.90 16.68 -12.04
N ALA A 21 -36.90 16.32 -11.24
CA ALA A 21 -36.70 15.84 -9.88
C ALA A 21 -35.91 14.51 -9.88
N ASP A 22 -36.30 13.55 -10.71
CA ASP A 22 -35.64 12.24 -10.84
C ASP A 22 -34.19 12.35 -11.36
N ARG A 23 -33.94 13.30 -12.27
CA ARG A 23 -32.58 13.66 -12.71
C ARG A 23 -31.75 14.35 -11.62
N THR A 24 -32.38 15.14 -10.77
CA THR A 24 -31.70 15.85 -9.67
C THR A 24 -31.39 14.88 -8.53
N GLU A 25 -32.28 13.95 -8.24
CA GLU A 25 -32.11 12.89 -7.25
C GLU A 25 -31.05 11.88 -7.66
N SER A 26 -31.08 11.39 -8.92
CA SER A 26 -30.00 10.57 -9.50
C SER A 26 -28.66 11.31 -9.49
N ALA A 27 -28.62 12.60 -9.85
CA ALA A 27 -27.38 13.38 -9.81
C ALA A 27 -26.80 13.53 -8.39
N VAL A 28 -27.65 13.60 -7.35
CA VAL A 28 -27.21 13.67 -5.95
C VAL A 28 -26.73 12.31 -5.45
N THR A 29 -27.43 11.22 -5.78
CA THR A 29 -27.01 9.87 -5.38
C THR A 29 -25.76 9.41 -6.11
N ASP A 30 -25.56 9.84 -7.35
CA ASP A 30 -24.40 9.45 -8.17
C ASP A 30 -23.13 10.21 -7.82
N TYR A 31 -23.25 11.34 -7.09
CA TYR A 31 -22.13 12.21 -6.71
C TYR A 31 -21.02 11.48 -5.93
N TRP A 32 -21.40 10.50 -5.09
CA TRP A 32 -20.46 9.59 -4.41
C TRP A 32 -20.80 8.12 -4.72
N SER A 33 -21.16 7.82 -5.97
CA SER A 33 -21.39 6.44 -6.40
C SER A 33 -20.13 5.58 -6.28
N THR A 34 -20.34 4.28 -6.04
CA THR A 34 -19.24 3.31 -5.95
C THR A 34 -19.65 1.98 -6.58
N ALA A 35 -18.68 1.32 -7.22
CA ALA A 35 -18.81 -0.04 -7.71
C ALA A 35 -18.21 -1.09 -6.75
N VAL A 36 -17.74 -0.66 -5.56
CA VAL A 36 -17.06 -1.54 -4.60
C VAL A 36 -18.06 -2.27 -3.71
N SER A 37 -19.06 -1.56 -3.19
CA SER A 37 -20.04 -2.12 -2.26
C SER A 37 -21.42 -1.49 -2.39
N ARG A 38 -22.44 -2.20 -1.91
CA ARG A 38 -23.80 -1.69 -1.73
C ARG A 38 -24.29 -2.08 -0.35
N ILE A 39 -24.77 -1.11 0.41
CA ILE A 39 -25.27 -1.30 1.76
C ILE A 39 -26.71 -0.79 1.83
N ARG A 40 -27.64 -1.65 2.25
CA ARG A 40 -29.06 -1.34 2.46
C ARG A 40 -29.59 -2.13 3.67
N PRO A 41 -30.77 -1.80 4.23
CA PRO A 41 -31.33 -2.58 5.33
C PRO A 41 -31.41 -4.07 4.99
N GLY A 42 -30.65 -4.90 5.71
CA GLY A 42 -30.58 -6.36 5.50
C GLY A 42 -29.69 -6.83 4.33
N GLU A 43 -28.93 -5.94 3.67
CA GLU A 43 -28.08 -6.29 2.53
C GLU A 43 -26.70 -5.61 2.64
N ILE A 44 -25.65 -6.41 2.48
CA ILE A 44 -24.27 -5.96 2.29
C ILE A 44 -23.69 -6.71 1.10
N LEU A 45 -23.54 -6.03 -0.04
CA LEU A 45 -22.86 -6.58 -1.20
C LEU A 45 -21.44 -6.02 -1.31
N LEU A 46 -20.46 -6.90 -1.51
CA LEU A 46 -19.08 -6.56 -1.86
C LEU A 46 -18.82 -7.06 -3.28
N ARG A 47 -18.66 -6.14 -4.23
CA ARG A 47 -18.53 -6.47 -5.67
C ARG A 47 -19.60 -7.44 -6.19
N GLY A 48 -20.83 -7.32 -5.64
CA GLY A 48 -21.98 -8.14 -6.04
C GLY A 48 -22.19 -9.42 -5.20
N TYR A 49 -21.25 -9.81 -4.35
CA TYR A 49 -21.40 -10.97 -3.46
C TYR A 49 -21.99 -10.54 -2.11
N PRO A 50 -23.02 -11.24 -1.58
CA PRO A 50 -23.48 -11.05 -0.20
C PRO A 50 -22.37 -11.38 0.79
N VAL A 51 -22.11 -10.49 1.75
CA VAL A 51 -20.99 -10.65 2.70
C VAL A 51 -21.07 -11.93 3.51
N GLU A 52 -22.28 -12.40 3.83
CA GLU A 52 -22.53 -13.64 4.55
C GLU A 52 -22.08 -14.90 3.79
N GLN A 53 -21.94 -14.82 2.46
CA GLN A 53 -21.38 -15.90 1.63
C GLN A 53 -19.85 -15.82 1.51
N LEU A 54 -19.25 -14.67 1.86
CA LEU A 54 -17.80 -14.51 1.82
C LEU A 54 -17.17 -14.95 3.15
N ILE A 55 -17.87 -14.73 4.26
CA ILE A 55 -17.40 -15.07 5.61
C ILE A 55 -17.26 -16.59 5.74
N GLY A 56 -16.01 -17.06 5.87
CA GLY A 56 -15.68 -18.48 6.05
C GLY A 56 -15.33 -19.21 4.76
N ASP A 57 -15.65 -18.64 3.60
CA ASP A 57 -15.45 -19.28 2.29
C ASP A 57 -14.25 -18.72 1.52
N ILE A 58 -13.82 -17.48 1.81
CA ILE A 58 -12.62 -16.87 1.21
C ILE A 58 -11.63 -16.38 2.27
N THR A 59 -10.35 -16.29 1.92
CA THR A 59 -9.33 -15.73 2.81
C THR A 59 -9.37 -14.19 2.82
N PHE A 60 -8.68 -13.59 3.79
CA PHE A 60 -8.55 -12.13 3.83
C PHE A 60 -7.80 -11.58 2.60
N ALA A 61 -6.78 -12.29 2.10
CA ALA A 61 -6.10 -11.89 0.86
C ALA A 61 -7.02 -11.96 -0.36
N GLU A 62 -7.88 -12.98 -0.45
CA GLU A 62 -8.88 -13.09 -1.53
C GLU A 62 -9.94 -11.99 -1.42
N GLN A 63 -10.32 -11.58 -0.21
CA GLN A 63 -11.20 -10.43 -0.01
C GLN A 63 -10.54 -9.11 -0.45
N ILE A 64 -9.25 -8.92 -0.16
CA ILE A 64 -8.47 -7.77 -0.66
C ILE A 64 -8.46 -7.78 -2.19
N TRP A 65 -8.18 -8.94 -2.80
CA TRP A 65 -8.23 -9.11 -4.25
C TRP A 65 -9.60 -8.69 -4.79
N LEU A 66 -10.68 -9.25 -4.26
CA LEU A 66 -12.05 -8.96 -4.71
C LEU A 66 -12.33 -7.46 -4.71
N LEU A 67 -12.04 -6.75 -3.62
CA LEU A 67 -12.33 -5.32 -3.55
C LEU A 67 -11.49 -4.50 -4.54
N LEU A 68 -10.23 -4.86 -4.76
CA LEU A 68 -9.31 -4.15 -5.64
C LEU A 68 -9.50 -4.49 -7.13
N ARG A 69 -9.89 -5.73 -7.46
CA ARG A 69 -9.95 -6.26 -8.82
C ARG A 69 -11.36 -6.45 -9.37
N GLY A 70 -12.35 -6.61 -8.49
CA GLY A 70 -13.75 -6.76 -8.85
C GLY A 70 -14.22 -8.20 -9.09
N ASP A 71 -13.30 -9.16 -9.20
CA ASP A 71 -13.54 -10.59 -9.36
C ASP A 71 -12.85 -11.41 -8.25
N LEU A 72 -13.12 -12.70 -8.15
CA LEU A 72 -12.41 -13.60 -7.24
C LEU A 72 -11.15 -14.17 -7.92
N PRO A 73 -10.02 -14.33 -7.19
CA PRO A 73 -8.83 -14.97 -7.73
C PRO A 73 -9.04 -16.48 -7.90
N THR A 74 -8.21 -17.12 -8.72
CA THR A 74 -8.06 -18.58 -8.63
C THR A 74 -7.42 -18.95 -7.28
N PRO A 75 -7.58 -20.20 -6.80
CA PRO A 75 -6.92 -20.63 -5.56
C PRO A 75 -5.39 -20.50 -5.59
N VAL A 76 -4.76 -20.59 -6.77
CA VAL A 76 -3.31 -20.38 -6.91
C VAL A 76 -2.95 -18.91 -6.78
N GLN A 77 -3.70 -18.03 -7.44
CA GLN A 77 -3.51 -16.58 -7.35
C GLN A 77 -3.75 -16.06 -5.93
N GLY A 78 -4.81 -16.53 -5.25
CA GLY A 78 -5.09 -16.21 -3.86
C GLY A 78 -3.93 -16.60 -2.93
N ARG A 79 -3.38 -17.81 -3.10
CA ARG A 79 -2.20 -18.27 -2.35
C ARG A 79 -0.93 -17.45 -2.63
N LEU A 80 -0.72 -16.99 -3.86
CA LEU A 80 0.41 -16.11 -4.18
C LEU A 80 0.29 -14.76 -3.48
N LEU A 81 -0.89 -14.14 -3.52
CA LEU A 81 -1.14 -12.87 -2.84
C LEU A 81 -0.95 -13.03 -1.33
N GLU A 82 -1.54 -14.06 -0.73
CA GLU A 82 -1.40 -14.38 0.70
C GLU A 82 0.09 -14.52 1.08
N ALA A 83 0.87 -15.29 0.31
CA ALA A 83 2.29 -15.48 0.59
C ALA A 83 3.09 -14.17 0.54
N ALA A 84 2.80 -13.29 -0.43
CA ALA A 84 3.45 -11.98 -0.52
C ALA A 84 3.11 -11.08 0.68
N LEU A 85 1.84 -11.04 1.09
CA LEU A 85 1.39 -10.27 2.26
C LEU A 85 2.02 -10.81 3.55
N VAL A 86 2.04 -12.12 3.75
CA VAL A 86 2.67 -12.75 4.93
C VAL A 86 4.16 -12.40 5.01
N ALA A 87 4.88 -12.43 3.89
CA ALA A 87 6.32 -12.19 3.88
C ALA A 87 6.73 -10.72 4.18
N ALA A 88 5.81 -9.77 4.01
CA ALA A 88 6.04 -8.34 4.22
C ALA A 88 5.48 -7.79 5.56
N VAL A 89 4.80 -8.65 6.34
CA VAL A 89 3.95 -8.28 7.48
C VAL A 89 4.68 -7.49 8.58
N ASP A 90 5.94 -7.82 8.84
CA ASP A 90 6.77 -7.16 9.86
C ASP A 90 8.24 -7.12 9.45
N HIS A 91 9.00 -6.19 10.04
CA HIS A 91 10.46 -6.13 9.91
C HIS A 91 11.13 -5.60 11.20
N GLY A 92 10.45 -5.77 12.33
CA GLY A 92 10.91 -5.37 13.64
C GLY A 92 10.96 -3.85 13.89
N PRO A 93 11.29 -3.47 15.14
CA PRO A 93 11.20 -2.08 15.61
C PRO A 93 12.29 -1.15 15.04
N GLN A 94 13.23 -1.66 14.25
CA GLN A 94 14.21 -0.83 13.54
C GLN A 94 13.59 -0.14 12.31
N ALA A 95 12.48 -0.65 11.78
CA ALA A 95 11.77 0.01 10.70
C ALA A 95 11.14 1.33 11.22
N PRO A 96 11.36 2.47 10.55
CA PRO A 96 10.84 3.77 11.01
C PRO A 96 9.33 3.77 11.31
N SER A 97 8.52 3.13 10.46
CA SER A 97 7.07 3.02 10.67
C SER A 97 6.70 2.31 11.99
N ILE A 98 7.38 1.21 12.31
CA ILE A 98 7.14 0.44 13.54
C ILE A 98 7.66 1.21 14.75
N ALA A 99 8.86 1.79 14.65
CA ALA A 99 9.43 2.62 15.72
C ALA A 99 8.52 3.81 16.07
N ALA A 100 7.99 4.49 15.06
CA ALA A 100 7.09 5.62 15.22
C ALA A 100 5.74 5.21 15.83
N ALA A 101 5.18 4.07 15.41
CA ALA A 101 3.95 3.55 15.99
C ALA A 101 4.10 3.19 17.48
N ARG A 102 5.22 2.56 17.85
CA ARG A 102 5.57 2.28 19.26
C ARG A 102 5.73 3.58 20.04
N MET A 103 6.47 4.54 19.52
CA MET A 103 6.63 5.86 20.15
C MET A 103 5.27 6.53 20.38
N ALA A 104 4.43 6.58 19.36
CA ALA A 104 3.08 7.15 19.42
C ALA A 104 2.21 6.43 20.48
N ALA A 105 2.29 5.10 20.58
CA ALA A 105 1.58 4.35 21.61
C ALA A 105 1.89 4.84 23.03
N THR A 106 3.14 5.24 23.31
CA THR A 106 3.54 5.80 24.62
C THR A 106 3.08 7.24 24.87
N CYS A 107 2.53 7.91 23.85
CA CYS A 107 1.95 9.26 23.94
C CYS A 107 0.46 9.27 24.28
N GLY A 108 -0.21 8.10 24.33
CA GLY A 108 -1.61 8.00 24.72
C GLY A 108 -2.64 8.28 23.62
N VAL A 109 -2.25 8.22 22.34
CA VAL A 109 -3.11 8.59 21.19
C VAL A 109 -4.13 7.52 20.75
N GLY A 110 -4.13 6.35 21.38
CA GLY A 110 -4.94 5.19 20.96
C GLY A 110 -4.29 4.36 19.85
N LEU A 111 -4.75 3.12 19.67
CA LEU A 111 -4.13 2.18 18.71
C LEU A 111 -4.35 2.60 17.26
N ASN A 112 -5.54 3.09 16.91
CA ASN A 112 -5.84 3.56 15.56
C ASN A 112 -4.89 4.71 15.14
N SER A 113 -4.61 5.65 16.05
CA SER A 113 -3.69 6.75 15.78
C SER A 113 -2.22 6.26 15.71
N ALA A 114 -1.84 5.29 16.53
CA ALA A 114 -0.52 4.65 16.44
C ALA A 114 -0.32 3.91 15.11
N VAL A 115 -1.34 3.20 14.64
CA VAL A 115 -1.35 2.54 13.32
C VAL A 115 -1.29 3.57 12.20
N ALA A 116 -2.12 4.62 12.26
CA ALA A 116 -2.10 5.71 11.29
C ALA A 116 -0.74 6.41 11.24
N THR A 117 -0.07 6.57 12.40
CA THR A 117 1.29 7.12 12.48
C THR A 117 2.27 6.21 11.76
N GLY A 118 2.28 4.91 12.06
CA GLY A 118 3.18 3.97 11.39
C GLY A 118 2.93 3.90 9.88
N ALA A 119 1.66 3.82 9.46
CA ALA A 119 1.27 3.78 8.05
C ALA A 119 1.60 5.08 7.33
N GLY A 120 1.45 6.23 7.99
CA GLY A 120 1.78 7.55 7.43
C GLY A 120 3.28 7.77 7.19
N LEU A 121 4.15 6.95 7.80
CA LEU A 121 5.58 6.92 7.50
C LEU A 121 5.93 6.05 6.29
N LEU A 122 4.96 5.32 5.72
CA LEU A 122 5.18 4.51 4.53
C LEU A 122 5.02 5.37 3.28
N GLY A 123 6.10 5.51 2.50
CA GLY A 123 6.18 6.38 1.33
C GLY A 123 7.35 5.99 0.43
N ASP A 124 7.79 6.90 -0.44
CA ASP A 124 8.74 6.56 -1.54
C ASP A 124 10.05 5.93 -1.06
N VAL A 125 10.58 6.37 0.08
CA VAL A 125 11.85 5.88 0.64
C VAL A 125 11.65 4.70 1.58
N HIS A 126 10.56 4.69 2.35
CA HIS A 126 10.27 3.64 3.34
C HIS A 126 8.98 2.92 2.96
N GLY A 127 9.09 1.80 2.25
CA GLY A 127 7.95 1.02 1.75
C GLY A 127 7.55 1.28 0.29
N GLY A 128 8.19 2.24 -0.39
CA GLY A 128 7.91 2.55 -1.80
C GLY A 128 8.62 1.65 -2.82
N ALA A 129 9.66 0.92 -2.40
CA ALA A 129 10.52 0.15 -3.30
C ALA A 129 9.77 -0.95 -4.08
N GLY A 130 8.72 -1.54 -3.50
CA GLY A 130 7.91 -2.55 -4.19
C GLY A 130 7.18 -1.98 -5.41
N GLN A 131 6.44 -0.87 -5.23
CA GLN A 131 5.80 -0.16 -6.34
C GLN A 131 6.82 0.26 -7.40
N GLN A 132 7.92 0.89 -6.97
CA GLN A 132 8.96 1.36 -7.90
C GLN A 132 9.59 0.19 -8.67
N CYS A 133 9.72 -0.98 -8.03
CA CYS A 133 10.19 -2.18 -8.71
C CYS A 133 9.18 -2.67 -9.76
N MET A 134 7.87 -2.65 -9.45
CA MET A 134 6.82 -2.96 -10.42
C MET A 134 6.86 -2.02 -11.64
N GLU A 135 7.11 -0.72 -11.44
CA GLU A 135 7.28 0.25 -12.53
C GLU A 135 8.48 -0.11 -13.43
N VAL A 136 9.60 -0.56 -12.84
CA VAL A 136 10.77 -1.02 -13.59
C VAL A 136 10.47 -2.33 -14.34
N LEU A 137 9.79 -3.29 -13.70
CA LEU A 137 9.38 -4.54 -14.34
C LEU A 137 8.48 -4.27 -15.54
N ALA A 138 7.52 -3.35 -15.42
CA ALA A 138 6.62 -2.95 -16.50
C ALA A 138 7.35 -2.38 -17.73
N ARG A 139 8.48 -1.68 -17.54
CA ARG A 139 9.32 -1.22 -18.66
C ARG A 139 9.93 -2.39 -19.43
N ILE A 140 10.42 -3.39 -18.70
CA ILE A 140 11.11 -4.55 -19.30
C ILE A 140 10.12 -5.46 -20.00
N THR A 141 8.96 -5.71 -19.39
CA THR A 141 7.87 -6.45 -20.05
C THR A 141 7.31 -5.68 -21.26
N GLY A 142 7.43 -4.34 -21.26
CA GLY A 142 7.12 -3.47 -22.39
C GLY A 142 8.19 -3.44 -23.50
N GLY A 143 9.35 -4.09 -23.31
CA GLY A 143 10.39 -4.25 -24.33
C GLY A 143 11.73 -3.58 -24.04
N ASP A 144 11.90 -2.87 -22.91
CA ASP A 144 13.21 -2.36 -22.50
C ASP A 144 14.17 -3.52 -22.17
N ASP A 145 15.44 -3.40 -22.59
CA ASP A 145 16.48 -4.36 -22.22
C ASP A 145 16.91 -4.17 -20.75
N ALA A 146 16.95 -5.27 -19.99
CA ALA A 146 17.30 -5.24 -18.57
C ALA A 146 18.72 -4.70 -18.31
N ARG A 147 19.70 -4.96 -19.18
CA ARG A 147 21.06 -4.41 -19.02
C ARG A 147 21.09 -2.92 -19.27
N ALA A 148 20.34 -2.42 -20.24
CA ALA A 148 20.18 -0.99 -20.50
C ALA A 148 19.55 -0.27 -19.29
N VAL A 149 18.49 -0.84 -18.70
CA VAL A 149 17.87 -0.32 -17.47
C VAL A 149 18.88 -0.29 -16.31
N VAL A 150 19.61 -1.37 -16.07
CA VAL A 150 20.65 -1.40 -15.02
C VAL A 150 21.75 -0.36 -15.27
N ALA A 151 22.17 -0.17 -16.53
CA ALA A 151 23.16 0.85 -16.90
C ALA A 151 22.65 2.27 -16.62
N GLU A 152 21.37 2.54 -16.88
CA GLU A 152 20.72 3.81 -16.58
C GLU A 152 20.79 4.15 -15.08
N TYR A 153 20.39 3.22 -14.20
CA TYR A 153 20.46 3.42 -12.75
C TYR A 153 21.90 3.62 -12.26
N ARG A 154 22.85 2.87 -12.82
CA ARG A 154 24.29 3.03 -12.51
C ARG A 154 24.79 4.42 -12.90
N ALA A 155 24.44 4.92 -14.10
CA ALA A 155 24.84 6.24 -14.58
C ALA A 155 24.28 7.36 -13.68
N LYS A 156 23.04 7.22 -13.21
CA LYS A 156 22.39 8.15 -12.28
C LYS A 156 22.89 8.03 -10.84
N ARG A 157 23.73 7.04 -10.53
CA ARG A 157 24.11 6.65 -9.16
C ARG A 157 22.89 6.41 -8.26
N ALA A 158 21.80 5.92 -8.86
CA ALA A 158 20.55 5.62 -8.17
C ALA A 158 20.51 4.16 -7.72
N TYR A 159 19.76 3.89 -6.66
CA TYR A 159 19.46 2.52 -6.23
C TYR A 159 18.43 1.90 -7.18
N LEU A 160 18.65 0.66 -7.59
CA LEU A 160 17.66 -0.11 -8.35
C LEU A 160 16.61 -0.66 -7.36
N PRO A 161 15.32 -0.26 -7.47
CA PRO A 161 14.27 -0.72 -6.56
C PRO A 161 14.11 -2.24 -6.58
N GLY A 162 13.82 -2.84 -5.42
CA GLY A 162 13.71 -4.29 -5.24
C GLY A 162 15.03 -5.04 -5.06
N PHE A 163 16.17 -4.32 -5.08
CA PHE A 163 17.50 -4.89 -4.92
C PHE A 163 18.30 -4.20 -3.82
N GLY A 164 19.12 -5.01 -3.15
CA GLY A 164 19.99 -4.60 -2.05
C GLY A 164 19.34 -4.85 -0.69
N HIS A 165 20.19 -5.19 0.27
CA HIS A 165 19.76 -5.45 1.63
C HIS A 165 20.86 -5.08 2.63
N ARG A 166 20.48 -4.49 3.76
CA ARG A 166 21.43 -4.11 4.82
C ARG A 166 22.01 -5.33 5.56
N PHE A 167 21.16 -6.30 5.88
CA PHE A 167 21.49 -7.45 6.73
C PHE A 167 21.81 -8.76 5.99
N HIS A 168 21.18 -9.02 4.84
CA HIS A 168 21.16 -10.34 4.23
C HIS A 168 21.95 -10.34 2.92
N PRO A 169 22.99 -11.17 2.77
CA PRO A 169 23.66 -11.36 1.48
C PRO A 169 22.73 -12.06 0.47
N ARG A 170 21.71 -12.75 0.96
CA ARG A 170 20.58 -13.32 0.20
C ARG A 170 19.34 -13.25 1.09
N ASP A 171 18.29 -12.57 0.65
CA ASP A 171 17.06 -12.42 1.45
C ASP A 171 16.40 -13.81 1.62
N PRO A 172 16.16 -14.28 2.86
CA PRO A 172 15.61 -15.61 3.10
C PRO A 172 14.19 -15.79 2.55
N ARG A 173 13.48 -14.70 2.26
CA ARG A 173 12.11 -14.71 1.73
C ARG A 173 12.08 -14.81 0.20
N ARG A 174 13.15 -14.42 -0.50
CA ARG A 174 13.23 -14.44 -1.97
C ARG A 174 12.91 -15.82 -2.51
N ASP A 175 13.67 -16.83 -2.09
CA ASP A 175 13.64 -18.15 -2.72
C ASP A 175 12.28 -18.87 -2.54
N PRO A 176 11.67 -18.89 -1.34
CA PRO A 176 10.33 -19.44 -1.17
C PRO A 176 9.27 -18.75 -2.05
N LEU A 177 9.32 -17.41 -2.15
CA LEU A 177 8.38 -16.63 -2.96
C LEU A 177 8.55 -16.88 -4.45
N LEU A 178 9.78 -16.82 -4.97
CA LEU A 178 10.03 -17.09 -6.38
C LEU A 178 9.69 -18.53 -6.74
N ALA A 179 9.93 -19.50 -5.86
CA ALA A 179 9.53 -20.88 -6.10
C ALA A 179 8.00 -21.05 -6.20
N LEU A 180 7.22 -20.25 -5.46
CA LEU A 180 5.76 -20.24 -5.61
C LEU A 180 5.33 -19.66 -6.95
N VAL A 181 5.94 -18.54 -7.38
CA VAL A 181 5.65 -17.93 -8.68
C VAL A 181 6.05 -18.84 -9.83
N THR A 182 7.24 -19.46 -9.78
CA THR A 182 7.70 -20.41 -10.80
C THR A 182 6.70 -21.54 -10.99
N ARG A 183 6.20 -22.14 -9.90
CA ARG A 183 5.17 -23.19 -10.00
C ARG A 183 3.86 -22.70 -10.62
N ALA A 184 3.45 -21.46 -10.32
CA ALA A 184 2.25 -20.88 -10.91
C ALA A 184 2.42 -20.58 -12.41
N VAL A 185 3.62 -20.18 -12.84
CA VAL A 185 3.97 -20.03 -14.26
C VAL A 185 3.95 -21.40 -14.95
N GLU A 186 4.57 -22.42 -14.36
CA GLU A 186 4.60 -23.79 -14.89
C GLU A 186 3.20 -24.40 -15.05
N SER A 187 2.26 -24.04 -14.17
CA SER A 187 0.86 -24.45 -14.25
C SER A 187 -0.02 -23.56 -15.13
N GLY A 188 0.53 -22.48 -15.70
CA GLY A 188 -0.21 -21.53 -16.55
C GLY A 188 -1.20 -20.62 -15.81
N GLU A 189 -1.07 -20.47 -14.48
CA GLU A 189 -1.96 -19.64 -13.65
C GLU A 189 -1.59 -18.16 -13.69
N VAL A 190 -0.33 -17.86 -14.03
CA VAL A 190 0.19 -16.50 -14.27
C VAL A 190 1.12 -16.51 -15.50
N PRO A 191 1.29 -15.36 -16.20
CA PRO A 191 2.03 -15.30 -17.47
C PRO A 191 3.52 -15.64 -17.39
N GLY A 192 4.22 -15.19 -16.35
CA GLY A 192 5.67 -15.37 -16.14
C GLY A 192 6.56 -14.24 -16.66
N ASP A 193 6.00 -13.21 -17.28
CA ASP A 193 6.75 -12.09 -17.87
C ASP A 193 7.49 -11.26 -16.81
N ALA A 194 6.84 -10.98 -15.67
CA ALA A 194 7.44 -10.21 -14.59
C ALA A 194 8.50 -11.03 -13.83
N LEU A 195 8.31 -12.34 -13.70
CA LEU A 195 9.32 -13.25 -13.18
C LEU A 195 10.57 -13.24 -14.07
N ALA A 196 10.38 -13.38 -15.39
CA ALA A 196 11.48 -13.32 -16.35
C ALA A 196 12.21 -11.98 -16.31
N ALA A 197 11.48 -10.86 -16.27
CA ALA A 197 12.04 -9.52 -16.15
C ALA A 197 12.84 -9.33 -14.86
N GLY A 198 12.31 -9.79 -13.72
CA GLY A 198 12.98 -9.70 -12.42
C GLY A 198 14.28 -10.51 -12.35
N LEU A 199 14.28 -11.73 -12.92
CA LEU A 199 15.48 -12.55 -13.02
C LEU A 199 16.52 -11.96 -13.99
N ALA A 200 16.08 -11.37 -15.10
CA ALA A 200 16.96 -10.68 -16.04
C ALA A 200 17.63 -9.46 -15.40
N LEU A 201 16.88 -8.67 -14.61
CA LEU A 201 17.43 -7.57 -13.80
C LEU A 201 18.47 -8.06 -12.80
N GLU A 202 18.18 -9.13 -12.07
CA GLU A 202 19.11 -9.69 -11.08
C GLU A 202 20.42 -10.14 -11.75
N ALA A 203 20.33 -10.82 -12.89
CA ALA A 203 21.47 -11.25 -13.68
C ALA A 203 22.30 -10.06 -14.21
N ALA A 204 21.65 -9.07 -14.82
CA ALA A 204 22.30 -7.86 -15.32
C ALA A 204 22.95 -7.03 -14.20
N LEU A 205 22.32 -6.98 -13.02
CA LEU A 205 22.86 -6.28 -11.87
C LEU A 205 24.10 -6.97 -11.29
N ALA A 206 24.12 -8.30 -11.32
CA ALA A 206 25.25 -9.13 -10.87
C ALA A 206 26.44 -9.14 -11.85
N GLU A 207 26.20 -8.88 -13.13
CA GLU A 207 27.23 -8.89 -14.18
C GLU A 207 28.42 -7.98 -13.83
N GLY A 208 29.63 -8.54 -13.89
CA GLY A 208 30.89 -7.85 -13.58
C GLY A 208 31.14 -7.59 -12.09
N ARG A 209 30.34 -8.15 -11.17
CA ARG A 209 30.53 -7.99 -9.72
C ARG A 209 30.99 -9.28 -9.04
N SER A 210 32.01 -9.16 -8.19
CA SER A 210 32.46 -10.25 -7.32
C SER A 210 31.47 -10.56 -6.19
N ARG A 211 30.68 -9.57 -5.79
CA ARG A 211 29.59 -9.73 -4.81
C ARG A 211 28.27 -9.21 -5.40
N PRO A 212 27.31 -10.09 -5.72
CA PRO A 212 26.04 -9.67 -6.29
C PRO A 212 25.23 -8.86 -5.28
N VAL A 213 24.38 -7.98 -5.81
CA VAL A 213 23.40 -7.24 -5.02
C VAL A 213 22.14 -8.10 -4.97
N PRO A 214 21.72 -8.58 -3.79
CA PRO A 214 20.62 -9.54 -3.71
C PRO A 214 19.28 -8.88 -4.02
N MET A 215 18.37 -9.62 -4.68
CA MET A 215 16.95 -9.28 -4.66
C MET A 215 16.44 -9.34 -3.21
N ASN A 216 15.75 -8.29 -2.79
CA ASN A 216 15.12 -8.23 -1.47
C ASN A 216 13.64 -8.61 -1.56
N ILE A 217 12.96 -8.61 -0.42
CA ILE A 217 11.52 -8.88 -0.35
C ILE A 217 10.67 -7.98 -1.26
N ASP A 218 11.03 -6.71 -1.41
CA ASP A 218 10.25 -5.77 -2.22
C ASP A 218 10.33 -6.16 -3.70
N GLY A 219 11.49 -6.66 -4.17
CA GLY A 219 11.63 -7.20 -5.52
C GLY A 219 10.84 -8.50 -5.72
N ALA A 220 10.91 -9.43 -4.76
CA ALA A 220 10.18 -10.69 -4.84
C ALA A 220 8.66 -10.50 -4.80
N THR A 221 8.17 -9.60 -3.95
CA THR A 221 6.74 -9.26 -3.87
C THR A 221 6.28 -8.42 -5.06
N ALA A 222 7.10 -7.52 -5.60
CA ALA A 222 6.81 -6.79 -6.83
C ALA A 222 6.59 -7.73 -8.03
N ILE A 223 7.42 -8.78 -8.16
CA ILE A 223 7.22 -9.83 -9.17
C ILE A 223 5.85 -10.48 -8.97
N ILE A 224 5.52 -10.92 -7.76
CA ILE A 224 4.21 -11.53 -7.47
C ILE A 224 3.07 -10.57 -7.83
N TYR A 225 3.10 -9.33 -7.37
CA TYR A 225 2.02 -8.38 -7.63
C TYR A 225 1.86 -8.08 -9.12
N ALA A 226 2.97 -8.00 -9.86
CA ALA A 226 2.94 -7.81 -11.31
C ALA A 226 2.40 -9.04 -12.06
N GLU A 227 2.80 -10.26 -11.68
CA GLU A 227 2.25 -11.52 -12.23
C GLU A 227 0.75 -11.67 -11.98
N LEU A 228 0.29 -11.21 -10.81
CA LEU A 228 -1.12 -11.17 -10.46
C LEU A 228 -1.87 -10.03 -11.17
N GLY A 229 -1.17 -9.15 -11.88
CA GLY A 229 -1.74 -8.06 -12.68
C GLY A 229 -2.16 -6.82 -11.87
N PHE A 230 -1.64 -6.62 -10.66
CA PHE A 230 -1.89 -5.37 -9.94
C PHE A 230 -1.14 -4.21 -10.60
N PRO A 231 -1.75 -3.02 -10.75
CA PRO A 231 -1.03 -1.82 -11.15
C PRO A 231 0.00 -1.43 -10.09
N PRO A 232 1.14 -0.82 -10.47
CA PRO A 232 2.22 -0.50 -9.54
C PRO A 232 1.79 0.29 -8.30
N GLU A 233 0.89 1.27 -8.44
CA GLU A 233 0.40 2.09 -7.33
C GLU A 233 -0.29 1.24 -6.25
N LEU A 234 -1.02 0.18 -6.65
CA LEU A 234 -1.63 -0.75 -5.70
C LEU A 234 -0.60 -1.63 -4.99
N GLY A 235 0.58 -1.85 -5.57
CA GLY A 235 1.68 -2.55 -4.90
C GLY A 235 2.08 -1.89 -3.58
N ARG A 236 2.09 -0.55 -3.52
CA ARG A 236 2.30 0.19 -2.27
C ARG A 236 1.13 0.00 -1.31
N GLY A 237 -0.11 0.04 -1.79
CA GLY A 237 -1.31 -0.21 -0.99
C GLY A 237 -1.29 -1.58 -0.32
N LEU A 238 -0.95 -2.63 -1.07
CA LEU A 238 -0.81 -4.00 -0.56
C LEU A 238 0.29 -4.09 0.50
N PHE A 239 1.44 -3.45 0.29
CA PHE A 239 2.49 -3.38 1.29
C PHE A 239 2.03 -2.69 2.57
N VAL A 240 1.29 -1.57 2.47
CA VAL A 240 0.72 -0.86 3.63
C VAL A 240 -0.27 -1.74 4.40
N LEU A 241 -1.16 -2.45 3.71
CA LEU A 241 -2.11 -3.38 4.34
C LEU A 241 -1.37 -4.48 5.12
N SER A 242 -0.39 -5.11 4.49
CA SER A 242 0.47 -6.12 5.11
C SER A 242 1.21 -5.57 6.34
N ARG A 243 1.94 -4.45 6.18
CA ARG A 243 2.76 -3.87 7.25
C ARG A 243 1.92 -3.34 8.42
N SER A 244 0.66 -2.99 8.18
CA SER A 244 -0.25 -2.51 9.23
C SER A 244 -0.49 -3.55 10.33
N VAL A 245 -0.39 -4.85 10.02
CA VAL A 245 -0.49 -5.92 11.01
C VAL A 245 0.69 -5.86 12.01
N GLY A 246 1.92 -5.78 11.51
CA GLY A 246 3.10 -5.62 12.36
C GLY A 246 3.06 -4.31 13.16
N ILE A 247 2.69 -3.20 12.52
CA ILE A 247 2.51 -1.90 13.19
C ILE A 247 1.53 -2.01 14.36
N LEU A 248 0.36 -2.62 14.15
CA LEU A 248 -0.64 -2.82 15.19
C LEU A 248 -0.10 -3.69 16.33
N ALA A 249 0.54 -4.82 16.02
CA ALA A 249 1.09 -5.73 17.02
C ALA A 249 2.14 -5.05 17.91
N HIS A 250 3.08 -4.31 17.31
CA HIS A 250 4.10 -3.57 18.07
C HIS A 250 3.52 -2.41 18.88
N ALA A 251 2.51 -1.70 18.35
CA ALA A 251 1.84 -0.64 19.09
C ALA A 251 1.04 -1.20 20.29
N TRP A 252 0.42 -2.37 20.12
CA TRP A 252 -0.26 -3.08 21.21
C TRP A 252 0.73 -3.51 22.30
N GLU A 253 1.81 -4.19 21.93
CA GLU A 253 2.88 -4.60 22.85
C GLU A 253 3.42 -3.39 23.65
N GLU A 254 3.74 -2.29 22.96
CA GLU A 254 4.28 -1.11 23.64
C GLU A 254 3.25 -0.46 24.57
N LYS A 255 1.96 -0.49 24.23
CA LYS A 255 0.88 -0.01 25.09
C LYS A 255 0.78 -0.83 26.38
N GLU A 256 0.93 -2.15 26.30
CA GLU A 256 0.90 -3.05 27.47
C GLU A 256 2.10 -2.85 28.39
N SER A 257 3.22 -2.32 27.89
CA SER A 257 4.40 -2.04 28.73
C SER A 257 4.18 -1.00 29.83
N GLY A 258 3.13 -0.17 29.73
CA GLY A 258 2.89 0.95 30.63
C GLY A 258 3.88 2.12 30.49
N THR A 259 4.82 2.03 29.54
CA THR A 259 5.81 3.08 29.29
C THR A 259 5.13 4.34 28.76
N ARG A 260 5.54 5.51 29.27
CA ARG A 260 5.03 6.82 28.86
C ARG A 260 6.14 7.67 28.27
N ILE A 261 5.82 8.42 27.22
CA ILE A 261 6.68 9.45 26.62
C ILE A 261 8.07 8.88 26.29
N LYS A 262 8.10 7.76 25.57
CA LYS A 262 9.34 7.13 25.12
C LYS A 262 9.88 7.88 23.92
N GLY A 263 10.77 8.83 24.17
CA GLY A 263 11.47 9.56 23.11
C GLY A 263 12.42 8.68 22.28
N PRO A 264 12.95 9.21 21.17
CA PRO A 264 13.88 8.47 20.30
C PRO A 264 15.26 8.23 20.94
N LEU A 265 15.59 8.95 22.02
CA LEU A 265 16.86 8.84 22.72
C LEU A 265 16.69 8.06 24.04
N PRO A 266 17.59 7.12 24.34
CA PRO A 266 17.70 6.54 25.67
C PRO A 266 17.92 7.62 26.74
N ARG A 267 17.33 7.45 27.93
CA ARG A 267 17.37 8.43 29.04
C ARG A 267 18.78 8.96 29.39
N PRO A 268 19.87 8.16 29.36
CA PRO A 268 21.20 8.66 29.69
C PRO A 268 21.83 9.56 28.62
N LEU A 269 21.25 9.61 27.42
CA LEU A 269 21.82 10.32 26.28
C LEU A 269 21.08 11.63 26.03
N LEU A 270 21.85 12.68 25.76
CA LEU A 270 21.32 13.94 25.26
C LEU A 270 21.57 14.03 23.76
N ALA A 271 20.70 14.77 23.06
CA ALA A 271 20.93 15.09 21.66
C ALA A 271 22.20 15.93 21.53
N GLY A 272 23.06 15.58 20.56
CA GLY A 272 24.21 16.41 20.22
C GLY A 272 23.73 17.76 19.68
N TYR A 273 24.23 18.85 20.26
CA TYR A 273 24.00 20.20 19.76
C TYR A 273 25.24 20.70 19.03
N HIS A 274 25.12 20.88 17.71
CA HIS A 274 26.19 21.37 16.83
C HIS A 274 25.96 22.83 16.37
N GLY A 275 25.08 23.55 17.06
CA GLY A 275 24.83 24.96 16.79
C GLY A 275 25.86 25.89 17.45
N PRO A 276 25.63 27.21 17.39
CA PRO A 276 26.50 28.20 18.04
C PRO A 276 26.63 27.97 19.54
N ALA A 277 27.83 28.23 20.10
CA ALA A 277 28.06 28.21 21.54
C ALA A 277 27.06 29.11 22.30
N PRO A 278 26.84 28.86 23.62
CA PRO A 278 25.99 29.71 24.44
C PRO A 278 26.34 31.19 24.26
N ARG A 279 25.34 32.00 23.95
CA ARG A 279 25.48 33.44 23.70
C ARG A 279 24.36 34.20 24.39
N ASP A 280 24.71 35.28 25.04
CA ASP A 280 23.74 36.10 25.76
C ASP A 280 22.87 36.89 24.80
N LEU A 281 21.59 37.00 25.16
CA LEU A 281 20.68 37.88 24.48
C LEU A 281 20.98 39.32 24.95
N GLY A 282 21.87 40.01 24.24
CA GLY A 282 22.23 41.39 24.51
C GLY A 282 21.01 42.35 24.52
N PRO A 283 21.20 43.60 24.97
CA PRO A 283 20.10 44.57 25.11
C PRO A 283 19.35 44.74 23.80
N ARG A 284 18.05 44.42 23.81
CA ARG A 284 17.16 44.62 22.66
C ARG A 284 16.62 46.05 22.69
N GLY A 285 17.29 46.96 21.99
CA GLY A 285 16.82 48.33 21.77
C GLY A 285 16.87 49.20 23.04
N GLY A 286 17.85 50.11 23.10
CA GLY A 286 17.73 51.25 24.00
C GLY A 286 16.56 52.11 23.53
N GLN A 287 15.57 52.36 24.40
CA GLN A 287 14.93 53.66 24.36
C GLN A 287 16.05 54.67 24.58
N GLU A 288 16.38 55.45 23.55
CA GLU A 288 16.99 56.75 23.76
C GLU A 288 16.09 57.47 24.76
N ALA A 289 16.54 57.56 26.01
CA ALA A 289 15.96 58.47 26.98
C ALA A 289 16.18 59.88 26.42
N ARG A 290 15.16 60.41 25.73
CA ARG A 290 15.05 61.84 25.51
C ARG A 290 14.75 62.46 26.87
N GLY A 291 15.79 63.04 27.47
CA GLY A 291 15.75 63.86 28.67
C GLY A 291 16.98 64.74 28.70
#